data_AF-A0A965RY82-F1
#
_entry.id   AF-A0A965RY82-F1
#
_cell.length_a   1.000
_cell.length_b   1.000
_cell.length_c   1.000
_cell.angle_alpha   90.00
_cell.angle_beta   90.00
_cell.angle_gamma   90.00
#
_symmetry.space_group_name_H-M   'P 1'
#
loop_
_entity.id
_entity.type
_entity.pdbx_description
1 polymer ?
#
loop_
_entity_poly.entity_id
_entity_poly.type
_entity_poly.pdbx_seq_one_letter_code
_entity_poly.pdbx_strand_id
1 'polypeptide(L)' 'MGKQLKSFFTAPFGDPIAVELNGSVLSLRLEEAATIEVESLYAN' A
#
# COMPACT_ATOMS: atom_id res chain seq x y z
N MET A 1 -0.07 -14.67 -9.01
CA MET A 1 0.27 -13.48 -9.82
C MET A 1 0.27 -12.28 -8.89
N GLY A 2 1.30 -11.44 -8.93
CA GLY A 2 1.33 -10.20 -8.15
C GLY A 2 0.38 -9.14 -8.73
N LYS A 3 -0.01 -8.16 -7.92
CA LYS A 3 -0.72 -6.95 -8.37
C LYS A 3 0.19 -5.75 -8.16
N GLN A 4 0.21 -4.84 -9.14
CA GLN A 4 0.95 -3.60 -8.97
C GLN A 4 0.21 -2.69 -7.99
N LEU A 5 0.98 -2.13 -7.07
CA LEU A 5 0.51 -1.22 -6.03
C LEU A 5 1.11 0.15 -6.30
N LYS A 6 0.33 1.20 -6.07
CA LYS A 6 0.83 2.57 -5.99
C LYS A 6 0.45 3.14 -4.62
N SER A 7 1.45 3.56 -3.85
CA SER A 7 1.20 4.27 -2.59
C SER A 7 0.57 5.63 -2.92
N PHE A 8 -0.59 5.90 -2.34
CA PHE A 8 -1.39 7.06 -2.71
C PHE A 8 -1.39 8.13 -1.61
N PHE A 9 -1.53 7.72 -0.35
CA PHE A 9 -1.68 8.66 0.77
C PHE A 9 -1.40 7.97 2.12
N THR A 10 -0.87 8.72 3.09
CA THR A 10 -0.70 8.30 4.48
C THR A 10 -1.43 9.29 5.37
N ALA A 11 -2.21 8.81 6.34
CA ALA A 11 -2.90 9.68 7.29
C ALA A 11 -1.92 10.56 8.10
N PRO A 12 -2.37 11.69 8.67
CA PRO A 12 -1.48 12.63 9.37
C PRO A 12 -0.66 12.03 10.52
N PHE A 13 -1.16 10.96 11.13
CA PHE A 13 -0.49 10.24 12.23
C PHE A 13 0.16 8.92 11.79
N GLY A 14 0.26 8.66 10.49
CA GLY A 14 0.89 7.46 9.93
C GLY A 14 -0.06 6.27 9.70
N ASP A 15 -1.27 6.29 10.26
CA ASP A 15 -2.27 5.21 10.15
C ASP A 15 -3.69 5.77 9.91
N PRO A 16 -4.48 5.23 8.96
CA PRO A 16 -4.13 4.20 7.98
C PRO A 16 -3.30 4.72 6.80
N ILE A 17 -2.81 3.80 5.98
CA ILE A 17 -2.26 4.08 4.64
C ILE A 17 -3.30 3.76 3.56
N ALA A 18 -3.28 4.52 2.47
CA ALA A 18 -4.08 4.27 1.29
C ALA A 18 -3.19 3.82 0.13
N VAL A 19 -3.56 2.68 -0.46
CA VAL A 19 -2.91 2.12 -1.64
C VAL A 19 -3.91 1.98 -2.78
N GLU A 20 -3.48 2.31 -4.00
CA GLU A 20 -4.25 2.02 -5.20
C GLU A 20 -3.87 0.63 -5.71
N LEU A 21 -4.89 -0.20 -5.96
CA LEU A 21 -4.76 -1.55 -6.47
C LEU A 21 -5.81 -1.75 -7.58
N ASN A 22 -5.33 -1.81 -8.83
CA ASN A 22 -6.17 -1.95 -10.03
C ASN A 22 -7.33 -0.92 -10.11
N GLY A 23 -7.08 0.36 -9.83
CA GLY A 23 -8.09 1.42 -9.87
C GLY A 23 -9.05 1.46 -8.69
N SER A 24 -8.87 0.59 -7.69
CA SER A 24 -9.57 0.68 -6.39
C SER A 24 -8.62 1.18 -5.32
N VAL A 25 -9.11 2.05 -4.43
CA VAL A 25 -8.34 2.54 -3.28
C VAL A 25 -8.69 1.68 -2.07
N LEU A 26 -7.66 1.09 -1.46
CA LEU A 26 -7.76 0.36 -0.20
C LEU A 26 -7.14 1.21 0.90
N SER A 27 -7.88 1.41 1.99
CA SER A 27 -7.36 1.97 3.24
C SER A 27 -7.02 0.81 4.15
N LEU A 28 -5.75 0.68 4.54
CA LEU A 28 -5.25 -0.39 5.40
C LEU A 28 -4.66 0.21 6.66
N ARG A 29 -4.99 -0.39 7.81
CA ARG A 29 -4.22 -0.13 9.01
C ARG A 29 -2.81 -0.70 8.90
N LEU A 30 -1.88 -0.15 9.66
CA LEU A 30 -0.48 -0.62 9.64
C LEU A 30 -0.37 -2.10 10.01
N GLU A 31 -1.16 -2.61 10.95
CA GLU A 31 -1.14 -4.04 11.31
C GLU A 31 -1.65 -4.95 10.19
N GLU A 32 -2.58 -4.47 9.35
CA GLU A 32 -3.09 -5.20 8.20
C GLU A 32 -2.04 -5.18 7.08
N ALA A 33 -1.47 -4.00 6.80
CA ALA A 33 -0.45 -3.81 5.79
C ALA A 33 0.84 -4.61 6.09
N ALA A 34 1.20 -4.79 7.37
CA ALA A 34 2.37 -5.55 7.80
C ALA A 34 2.33 -7.03 7.37
N THR A 35 1.16 -7.55 7.00
CA THR A 35 0.98 -8.94 6.52
C THR A 35 1.17 -9.09 5.01
N ILE A 36 1.37 -7.98 4.28
CA ILE A 36 1.45 -7.96 2.82
C ILE A 36 2.91 -7.87 2.38
N GLU A 37 3.37 -8.89 1.66
CA GLU A 37 4.69 -8.87 1.03
C GLU A 37 4.65 -8.08 -0.28
N VAL A 38 5.66 -7.21 -0.48
CA VAL A 38 5.80 -6.40 -1.69
C VAL A 38 7.22 -6.48 -2.23
N GLU A 39 7.34 -6.40 -3.55
CA GLU A 39 8.62 -6.29 -4.25
C GLU A 39 8.71 -4.92 -4.91
N SER A 40 9.83 -4.23 -4.76
CA SER A 40 10.03 -2.94 -5.42
C SER A 40 10.33 -3.15 -6.90
N LEU A 41 9.53 -2.55 -7.77
CA LEU A 41 9.79 -2.53 -9.21
C LEU A 41 10.90 -1.55 -9.61
N TYR A 42 11.32 -0.69 -8.67
CA TYR A 42 12.41 0.25 -8.87
C TYR A 42 13.42 0.11 -7.72
N ALA A 43 14.64 -0.30 -8.04
CA ALA A 43 15.79 -0.19 -7.16
C ALA A 43 16.48 1.16 -7.43
N ASN A 44 16.97 1.83 -6.39
CA ASN A 44 18.04 2.82 -6.57
C ASN A 44 19.34 2.11 -6.93
#